data_AF-A0A962W5N7-F1
#
_entry.id   AF-A0A962W5N7-F1
#
_cell.length_a   1.000
_cell.length_b   1.000
_cell.length_c   1.000
_cell.angle_alpha   90.00
_cell.angle_beta   90.00
_cell.angle_gamma   90.00
#
_symmetry.space_group_name_H-M   'P 1'
#
loop_
_entity.id
_entity.type
_entity.pdbx_description
1 polymer ?
#
loop_
_entity_poly.entity_id
_entity_poly.type
_entity_poly.pdbx_seq_one_letter_code
_entity_poly.pdbx_strand_id
1 'polypeptide(L)' 'MITAILTIAGLATLFGLILGYSAIRFRVEGDPIADQIDALLPQTQCGQCGFAGCRPYAEAMATGEAEINRCPPGGEAT' A
#
# COMPACT_ATOMS: atom_id res chain seq x y z
N MET A 1 23.53 -37.19 -16.95
CA MET A 1 24.20 -36.09 -16.22
C MET A 1 23.92 -34.74 -16.87
N ILE A 2 24.31 -34.53 -18.14
CA ILE A 2 24.07 -33.26 -18.86
C ILE A 2 22.57 -32.92 -19.00
N THR A 3 21.73 -33.90 -19.29
CA THR A 3 20.27 -33.70 -19.37
C THR A 3 19.66 -33.17 -18.07
N ALA A 4 20.08 -33.68 -16.92
CA ALA A 4 19.62 -33.19 -15.62
C ALA A 4 20.07 -31.75 -15.34
N ILE A 5 21.28 -31.39 -15.76
CA ILE A 5 21.79 -30.02 -15.63
C ILE A 5 20.96 -29.06 -16.50
N LEU A 6 20.68 -29.44 -17.75
CA LEU A 6 19.91 -28.61 -18.67
C LEU A 6 18.45 -28.43 -18.22
N THR A 7 17.80 -29.46 -17.68
CA THR A 7 16.43 -29.35 -17.19
C THR A 7 16.34 -28.45 -15.96
N ILE A 8 17.24 -28.63 -14.99
CA ILE A 8 17.26 -27.80 -13.78
C ILE A 8 17.60 -26.34 -14.13
N ALA A 9 18.60 -26.11 -14.97
CA ALA A 9 18.97 -24.76 -15.42
C ALA A 9 17.81 -24.09 -16.16
N GLY A 10 17.16 -24.79 -17.09
CA GLY A 10 16.01 -24.27 -17.84
C GLY A 10 14.84 -23.88 -16.94
N LEU A 11 14.49 -24.74 -15.98
CA LEU A 11 13.42 -24.46 -15.02
C LEU A 11 13.78 -23.29 -14.10
N ALA A 12 15.01 -23.24 -13.58
CA ALA A 12 15.47 -22.15 -12.73
C ALA A 12 15.42 -20.81 -13.45
N THR A 13 15.89 -20.74 -14.70
CA THR A 13 15.81 -19.53 -15.51
C THR A 13 14.37 -19.14 -15.80
N LEU A 14 13.51 -20.11 -16.17
CA LEU A 14 12.11 -19.86 -16.45
C LEU A 14 11.38 -19.28 -15.23
N PHE A 15 11.43 -19.97 -14.09
CA PHE A 15 10.74 -19.53 -12.88
C PHE A 15 11.36 -18.27 -12.29
N GLY A 16 12.68 -18.13 -12.34
CA GLY A 16 13.37 -16.93 -11.89
C GLY A 16 12.94 -15.69 -12.67
N LEU A 17 12.83 -15.78 -14.01
CA LEU A 17 12.33 -14.69 -14.84
C LEU A 17 10.87 -14.38 -14.57
N ILE A 18 10.01 -15.40 -14.43
CA ILE A 18 8.58 -15.20 -14.17
C ILE A 18 8.35 -14.54 -12.81
N LEU A 19 8.98 -15.04 -11.75
CA LEU A 19 8.82 -14.50 -10.39
C LEU A 19 9.47 -13.12 -10.27
N GLY A 20 10.66 -12.94 -10.87
CA GLY A 20 11.33 -11.64 -10.91
C GLY A 20 10.50 -10.58 -11.64
N TYR A 21 9.94 -10.91 -12.79
CA TYR A 21 9.04 -10.02 -13.53
C TYR A 21 7.78 -9.69 -12.71
N SER A 22 7.15 -10.71 -12.10
CA SER A 22 5.95 -10.53 -11.28
C SER A 22 6.22 -9.60 -10.09
N ALA A 23 7.36 -9.74 -9.42
CA ALA A 23 7.74 -8.91 -8.28
C ALA A 23 7.92 -7.43 -8.64
N ILE A 24 8.35 -7.13 -9.87
CA ILE A 24 8.48 -5.75 -10.35
C ILE A 24 7.11 -5.23 -10.82
N ARG A 25 6.38 -6.03 -11.60
CA ARG A 25 5.13 -5.60 -12.24
C ARG A 25 3.98 -5.40 -11.25
N PHE A 26 3.94 -6.17 -10.17
CA PHE A 26 2.89 -6.13 -9.15
C PHE A 26 3.36 -5.54 -7.82
N ARG A 27 4.44 -4.73 -7.84
CA ARG A 27 4.83 -3.95 -6.67
C ARG A 27 3.73 -2.93 -6.36
N VAL A 28 3.18 -2.98 -5.15
CA VAL A 28 2.24 -1.97 -4.63
C VAL A 28 3.06 -0.98 -3.80
N GLU A 29 2.99 0.31 -4.13
CA GLU A 29 3.82 1.37 -3.51
C GLU A 29 3.25 1.89 -2.18
N GLY A 30 2.04 1.48 -1.78
CA GLY A 30 1.38 1.89 -0.54
C GLY A 30 0.19 0.99 -0.19
N ASP A 31 -0.49 1.28 0.92
CA ASP A 31 -1.78 0.65 1.22
C ASP A 31 -2.86 1.28 0.32
N PRO A 32 -3.49 0.52 -0.59
CA PRO A 32 -4.50 1.06 -1.49
C PRO A 32 -5.71 1.63 -0.73
N ILE A 33 -5.99 1.17 0.49
CA ILE A 33 -7.06 1.72 1.32
C ILE A 33 -6.64 3.09 1.87
N ALA A 34 -5.42 3.20 2.39
CA ALA A 34 -4.90 4.49 2.85
C ALA A 34 -4.88 5.52 1.72
N ASP A 35 -4.46 5.14 0.51
CA ASP A 35 -4.46 6.02 -0.66
C ASP A 35 -5.87 6.51 -1.03
N GLN A 36 -6.86 5.61 -0.97
CA GLN A 36 -8.26 5.96 -1.22
C GLN A 36 -8.81 6.91 -0.16
N ILE A 37 -8.50 6.68 1.11
CA ILE A 37 -8.94 7.55 2.20
C ILE A 37 -8.24 8.91 2.12
N ASP A 38 -6.92 8.94 1.85
CA ASP A 38 -6.17 10.18 1.67
C ASP A 38 -6.79 11.02 0.55
N ALA A 39 -7.14 10.41 -0.59
CA ALA A 39 -7.79 11.11 -1.69
C ALA A 39 -9.17 11.73 -1.34
N LEU A 40 -9.86 11.23 -0.31
CA LEU A 40 -11.14 11.74 0.16
C LEU A 40 -10.99 12.83 1.25
N LEU A 41 -9.83 12.91 1.90
CA LEU A 41 -9.57 13.91 2.92
C LEU A 41 -9.46 15.32 2.31
N PRO A 42 -9.68 16.39 3.11
CA PRO A 42 -9.64 17.76 2.63
C PRO A 42 -8.23 18.26 2.22
N GLN A 43 -7.18 17.44 2.39
CA GLN A 43 -5.79 17.73 1.99
C GLN A 43 -5.24 19.06 2.52
N THR A 44 -5.74 19.53 3.68
CA THR A 44 -5.32 20.80 4.29
C THR A 44 -4.02 20.69 5.07
N GLN A 45 -3.60 19.48 5.44
CA GLN A 45 -2.42 19.21 6.25
C GLN A 45 -2.40 20.01 7.58
N CYS A 46 -3.57 20.33 8.15
CA CYS A 46 -3.69 21.23 9.30
C CYS A 46 -3.30 20.61 10.65
N GLY A 47 -3.22 19.27 10.72
CA GLY A 47 -2.85 18.52 11.92
C GLY A 47 -3.86 18.56 13.09
N GLN A 48 -5.05 19.11 12.87
CA GLN A 48 -6.06 19.27 13.93
C GLN A 48 -6.68 17.95 14.40
N CYS A 49 -6.57 16.88 13.60
CA CYS A 49 -7.00 15.53 13.97
C CYS A 49 -5.98 14.78 14.87
N GLY A 50 -4.85 15.40 15.24
CA GLY A 50 -3.81 14.78 16.07
C GLY A 50 -2.70 14.06 15.30
N PHE A 51 -2.77 14.06 13.96
CA PHE A 51 -1.77 13.48 13.06
C PHE A 51 -0.96 14.57 12.37
N ALA A 52 0.24 14.26 11.89
CA ALA A 52 1.13 15.23 11.22
C ALA A 52 0.57 15.76 9.87
N GLY A 53 -0.43 15.11 9.29
CA GLY A 53 -1.09 15.50 8.03
C GLY A 53 -2.21 14.54 7.65
N CYS A 54 -2.84 14.73 6.48
CA CYS A 54 -3.92 13.87 6.00
C CYS A 54 -3.46 12.42 5.76
N ARG A 55 -2.28 12.20 5.16
CA ARG A 55 -1.78 10.85 4.87
C ARG A 55 -1.51 9.98 6.11
N PRO A 56 -0.77 10.45 7.15
CA PRO A 56 -0.63 9.68 8.37
C PRO A 56 -1.96 9.37 9.06
N TYR A 57 -2.96 10.26 8.91
CA TYR A 57 -4.31 9.99 9.39
C TYR A 57 -5.04 8.94 8.53
N ALA A 58 -4.88 8.99 7.20
CA ALA A 58 -5.42 7.99 6.27
C ALA A 58 -4.83 6.59 6.51
N GLU A 59 -3.53 6.51 6.75
CA GLU A 59 -2.83 5.26 7.13
C GLU A 59 -3.39 4.71 8.45
N ALA A 60 -3.53 5.56 9.48
CA ALA A 60 -4.08 5.14 10.76
C ALA A 60 -5.56 4.71 10.67
N MET A 61 -6.36 5.30 9.78
CA MET A 61 -7.73 4.83 9.51
C MET A 61 -7.73 3.50 8.76
N ALA A 62 -6.84 3.30 7.79
CA ALA A 62 -6.72 2.06 7.04
C ALA A 62 -6.29 0.88 7.91
N THR A 63 -5.43 1.12 8.92
CA THR A 63 -5.01 0.11 9.90
C THR A 63 -6.00 -0.08 11.06
N GLY A 64 -7.03 0.75 11.15
CA GLY A 64 -8.02 0.71 12.24
C GLY A 64 -7.52 1.29 13.56
N GLU A 65 -6.42 2.03 13.56
CA GLU A 65 -5.83 2.70 14.72
C GLU A 65 -6.48 4.06 15.01
N ALA A 66 -7.24 4.61 14.07
CA ALA A 66 -7.92 5.90 14.21
C ALA A 66 -9.38 5.87 13.76
N GLU A 67 -10.22 6.64 14.44
CA GLU A 67 -11.63 6.86 14.08
C GLU A 67 -11.74 7.83 12.89
N ILE A 68 -12.77 7.66 12.05
CA ILE A 68 -13.02 8.45 10.82
C ILE A 68 -13.48 9.89 11.06
N ASN A 69 -13.97 10.19 12.26
CA ASN A 69 -14.64 11.45 12.61
C ASN A 69 -13.70 12.48 13.28
N ARG A 70 -12.38 12.29 13.23
CA ARG A 70 -11.40 13.19 13.87
C ARG A 70 -11.04 14.40 13.01
N CYS A 71 -11.38 14.40 11.72
CA CYS A 71 -11.09 15.51 10.81
C CYS A 71 -12.14 16.61 10.96
N PRO A 72 -11.80 17.84 11.39
CA PRO A 72 -12.80 18.90 11.63
C PRO A 72 -13.67 19.28 10.41
N PRO A 73 -13.14 19.34 9.17
CA PRO A 73 -13.94 19.60 7.97
C PRO A 73 -14.86 18.44 7.55
N GLY A 74 -14.55 17.22 7.98
CA GLY A 74 -15.27 16.00 7.59
C GLY A 74 -16.14 15.41 8.70
N GLY A 75 -16.19 16.04 9.88
CA GLY A 75 -16.91 15.54 11.04
C GLY A 75 -18.34 16.08 11.12
N GLU A 76 -19.33 15.21 10.97
CA GLU A 76 -20.58 15.37 11.71
C GLU A 76 -20.50 14.60 13.03
N ALA A 77 -21.06 15.20 14.08
CA ALA A 77 -21.11 14.64 15.42
C ALA A 77 -22.17 13.53 15.48
N THR A 78 -21.77 12.28 15.27
CA THR A 78 -22.57 11.10 15.65
C THR A 78 -21.78 10.24 16.60
#